data_AF-A0A9J6RC99-F1
#
_entry.id   AF-A0A9J6RC99-F1
#
_cell.length_a   1.000
_cell.length_b   1.000
_cell.length_c   1.000
_cell.angle_alpha   90.00
_cell.angle_beta   90.00
_cell.angle_gamma   90.00
#
_symmetry.space_group_name_H-M   'P 1'
#
loop_
_entity.id
_entity.type
_entity.pdbx_description
1 polymer ?
#
loop_
_entity_poly.entity_id
_entity_poly.type
_entity_poly.pdbx_seq_one_letter_code
_entity_poly.pdbx_strand_id
1 'polypeptide(L)'
;MNEWYILLLVFLPLLFSILNQFFHDKKKVKKIMNMRKKKGVTPMNHEILKKHIGRSCSVSTLDHFAMGTILSVNETWLEVEVVKKKSKQIELINLEYVEKISIGE
;
A
#
# COMPACT_ATOMS: atom_id res chain seq x y z
N MET A 1 -24.95 -24.91 35.72
CA MET A 1 -23.51 -24.64 35.54
C MET A 1 -23.36 -24.08 34.14
N ASN A 2 -22.81 -22.88 34.02
CA ASN A 2 -23.30 -21.84 33.11
C ASN A 2 -22.81 -21.99 31.67
N GLU A 3 -23.72 -22.23 30.72
CA GLU A 3 -23.43 -22.31 29.26
C GLU A 3 -22.74 -21.05 28.72
N TRP A 4 -22.94 -19.91 29.38
CA TRP A 4 -22.27 -18.64 29.10
C TRP A 4 -20.74 -18.71 29.13
N TYR A 5 -20.15 -19.63 29.90
CA TYR A 5 -18.69 -19.76 29.99
C TYR A 5 -18.07 -20.32 28.70
N ILE A 6 -18.80 -21.19 28.00
CA ILE A 6 -18.34 -21.80 26.74
C ILE A 6 -18.29 -20.74 25.64
N LEU A 7 -19.30 -19.88 25.58
CA LEU A 7 -19.30 -18.72 24.67
C LEU A 7 -18.10 -17.82 24.96
N LEU A 8 -17.87 -17.49 26.23
CA LEU A 8 -16.77 -16.61 26.63
C LEU A 8 -15.40 -17.22 26.25
N LEU A 9 -15.21 -18.53 26.43
CA LEU A 9 -13.97 -19.24 26.11
C LEU A 9 -13.68 -19.31 24.61
N VAL A 10 -14.72 -19.36 23.76
CA VAL A 10 -14.57 -19.36 22.29
C VAL A 10 -14.41 -17.94 21.74
N PHE A 11 -15.16 -16.96 22.26
CA PHE A 11 -15.13 -15.59 21.75
C PHE A 11 -13.88 -14.80 22.15
N LEU A 12 -13.30 -15.05 23.33
CA LEU A 12 -12.08 -14.36 23.78
C LEU A 12 -10.86 -14.55 22.85
N PRO A 13 -10.49 -15.76 22.43
CA PRO A 13 -9.33 -15.95 21.55
C PRO A 13 -9.58 -15.39 20.14
N LEU A 14 -10.83 -15.40 19.65
CA LEU A 14 -11.21 -14.74 18.40
C LEU A 14 -11.04 -13.21 18.51
N LEU A 15 -11.52 -12.61 19.60
CA LEU A 15 -11.40 -11.17 19.85
C LEU A 15 -9.94 -10.74 20.03
N PHE A 16 -9.14 -11.55 20.73
CA PHE A 16 -7.70 -11.32 20.91
C PHE A 16 -6.94 -11.38 19.58
N SER A 17 -7.27 -12.34 18.71
CA SER A 17 -6.65 -12.46 17.39
C SER A 17 -6.91 -11.24 16.51
N ILE A 18 -8.16 -10.76 16.49
CA ILE A 18 -8.56 -9.55 15.74
C ILE A 18 -7.80 -8.32 16.27
N LEU A 19 -7.78 -8.12 17.60
CA LEU A 19 -7.06 -7.00 18.21
C LEU A 19 -5.57 -7.02 17.89
N ASN A 20 -4.93 -8.18 17.95
CA ASN A 20 -3.50 -8.30 17.71
C ASN A 20 -3.14 -7.93 16.26
N GLN A 21 -3.98 -8.30 15.29
CA GLN A 21 -3.82 -7.94 13.88
C GLN A 21 -3.88 -6.40 13.68
N PHE A 22 -4.87 -5.73 14.29
CA PHE A 22 -4.99 -4.27 14.25
C PHE A 22 -3.79 -3.52 14.85
N PHE A 23 -3.14 -4.06 15.89
CA PHE A 23 -1.96 -3.43 16.48
C PHE A 23 -0.68 -3.61 15.66
N HIS A 24 -0.57 -4.70 14.89
CA HIS A 24 0.61 -4.96 14.06
C HIS A 24 0.72 -4.00 12.87
N ASP A 25 -0.40 -3.67 12.22
CA ASP A 25 -0.40 -2.79 11.04
C ASP A 25 0.01 -1.35 11.40
N LYS A 26 -0.47 -0.84 12.54
CA LYS A 26 -0.10 0.50 13.03
C LYS A 26 1.39 0.62 13.34
N LYS A 27 2.02 -0.45 13.83
CA LYS A 27 3.47 -0.47 14.14
C LYS A 27 4.31 -0.43 12.87
N LYS A 28 3.90 -1.13 11.80
CA LYS A 28 4.60 -1.12 10.51
C LYS A 28 4.59 0.27 9.87
N VAL A 29 3.41 0.88 9.75
CA VAL A 29 3.23 2.23 9.18
C VAL A 29 4.06 3.26 9.97
N LYS A 30 4.00 3.22 11.30
CA LYS A 30 4.77 4.14 12.16
C LYS A 30 6.28 3.97 12.01
N LYS A 31 6.76 2.73 11.82
CA LYS A 31 8.19 2.45 11.60
C LYS A 31 8.68 3.08 10.30
N ILE A 32 7.90 3.00 9.22
CA ILE A 32 8.26 3.58 7.91
C ILE A 32 8.20 5.09 7.94
N MET A 33 7.16 5.69 8.53
CA MET A 33 7.11 7.13 8.75
C MET A 33 8.35 7.61 9.52
N ASN A 34 8.76 6.89 10.56
CA ASN A 34 9.95 7.22 11.33
C ASN A 34 11.25 7.03 10.52
N MET A 35 11.35 6.00 9.67
CA MET A 35 12.49 5.81 8.77
C MET A 35 12.57 6.92 7.70
N ARG A 36 11.43 7.36 7.16
CA ARG A 36 11.36 8.46 6.17
C ARG A 36 11.69 9.82 6.79
N LYS A 37 11.18 10.09 8.01
CA LYS A 37 11.57 11.28 8.80
C LYS A 37 13.07 11.32 9.07
N LYS A 38 13.69 10.18 9.37
CA LYS A 38 15.14 10.09 9.60
C LYS A 38 15.98 10.22 8.33
N LYS A 39 15.47 9.77 7.18
CA LYS A 39 16.19 9.79 5.90
C LYS A 39 16.10 11.11 5.13
N GLY A 40 15.31 12.09 5.60
CA GLY A 40 15.15 13.37 4.90
C GLY A 40 14.62 13.17 3.48
N VAL A 41 13.67 12.25 3.29
CA VAL A 41 13.15 11.89 1.96
C VAL A 41 12.44 13.10 1.37
N THR A 42 13.04 13.69 0.35
CA THR A 42 12.41 14.72 -0.48
C THR A 42 11.16 14.14 -1.14
N PRO A 43 10.05 14.89 -1.19
CA PRO A 43 8.86 14.45 -1.91
C PRO A 43 9.24 14.09 -3.35
N MET A 44 8.71 12.98 -3.84
CA MET A 44 8.95 12.51 -5.20
C MET A 44 8.54 13.61 -6.18
N ASN A 45 9.44 14.04 -7.08
CA ASN A 45 9.13 15.11 -8.01
C ASN A 45 8.12 14.63 -9.09
N HIS A 46 6.91 15.16 -9.01
CA HIS A 46 5.79 14.86 -9.92
C HIS A 46 6.13 15.16 -11.39
N GLU A 47 6.97 16.15 -11.66
CA GLU A 47 7.35 16.51 -13.02
C GLU A 47 8.15 15.40 -13.71
N ILE A 48 8.95 14.66 -12.95
CA ILE A 48 9.73 13.53 -13.47
C ILE A 48 8.78 12.40 -13.84
N LEU A 49 7.82 12.08 -12.97
CA LEU A 49 6.83 11.02 -13.23
C LEU A 49 5.93 11.36 -14.43
N LYS A 50 5.53 12.62 -14.59
CA LYS A 50 4.73 13.07 -15.74
C LYS A 50 5.42 12.82 -17.09
N LYS A 51 6.76 12.85 -17.15
CA LYS A 51 7.54 12.54 -18.37
C LYS A 51 7.44 11.07 -18.79
N HIS A 52 6.96 10.20 -17.90
CA HIS A 52 6.89 8.76 -18.12
C HIS A 52 5.45 8.22 -18.23
N ILE A 53 4.46 9.12 -18.40
CA ILE A 53 3.10 8.71 -18.76
C ILE A 53 3.14 7.88 -20.06
N GLY A 54 2.41 6.76 -20.07
CA GLY A 54 2.39 5.79 -21.16
C GLY A 54 3.49 4.73 -21.10
N ARG A 55 4.45 4.82 -20.17
CA ARG A 55 5.47 3.77 -19.98
C ARG A 55 5.02 2.71 -18.97
N SER A 56 5.54 1.50 -19.17
CA SER A 56 5.43 0.42 -18.19
C SER A 56 6.22 0.77 -16.93
N CYS A 57 5.65 0.50 -15.77
CA CYS A 57 6.27 0.74 -14.48
C CYS A 57 5.95 -0.39 -13.49
N SER A 58 6.79 -0.50 -12.48
CA SER A 58 6.53 -1.28 -11.28
C SER A 58 6.55 -0.35 -10.08
N VAL A 59 5.49 -0.43 -9.28
CA VAL A 59 5.29 0.39 -8.10
C VAL A 59 5.23 -0.53 -6.89
N SER A 60 6.14 -0.31 -5.95
CA SER A 60 6.14 -1.01 -4.68
C SER A 60 5.71 -0.05 -3.59
N THR A 61 4.63 -0.39 -2.91
CA THR A 61 4.28 0.19 -1.61
C THR A 61 4.62 -0.83 -0.52
N LEU A 62 4.30 -0.51 0.74
CA LEU A 62 4.62 -1.36 1.88
C LEU A 62 3.99 -2.76 1.78
N ASP A 63 2.71 -2.83 1.43
CA ASP A 63 1.93 -4.07 1.45
C ASP A 63 1.39 -4.44 0.06
N HIS A 64 1.70 -3.65 -0.97
CA HIS A 64 1.18 -3.84 -2.31
C HIS A 64 2.25 -3.63 -3.38
N PHE A 65 2.17 -4.43 -4.43
CA PHE A 65 3.01 -4.33 -5.62
C PHE A 65 2.12 -4.32 -6.86
N ALA A 66 2.31 -3.31 -7.70
CA ALA A 66 1.60 -3.14 -8.96
C ALA A 66 2.59 -3.04 -10.12
N MET A 67 2.29 -3.70 -11.23
CA MET A 67 3.07 -3.60 -12.47
C MET A 67 2.13 -3.33 -13.63
N GLY A 68 2.34 -2.22 -14.32
CA GLY A 68 1.40 -1.75 -15.33
C GLY A 68 1.85 -0.45 -15.99
N THR A 69 0.97 0.15 -16.80
CA THR A 69 1.28 1.36 -17.56
C THR A 69 0.79 2.61 -16.83
N ILE A 70 1.62 3.65 -16.77
CA ILE A 70 1.23 4.92 -16.16
C ILE A 70 0.19 5.61 -17.06
N LEU A 71 -1.03 5.83 -16.56
CA LEU A 71 -2.08 6.55 -17.29
C LEU A 71 -2.02 8.05 -17.01
N SER A 72 -1.92 8.41 -15.73
CA SER A 72 -1.88 9.81 -15.31
C SER A 72 -1.15 9.95 -13.97
N VAL A 73 -0.62 11.15 -13.75
CA VAL A 73 0.06 11.54 -12.52
C VAL A 73 -0.55 12.84 -12.04
N ASN A 74 -1.24 12.79 -10.91
CA ASN A 74 -1.73 13.94 -10.18
C ASN A 74 -0.87 14.18 -8.93
N GLU A 75 -1.07 15.27 -8.20
CA GLU A 75 -0.18 15.73 -7.12
C GLU A 75 0.24 14.61 -6.14
N THR A 76 -0.73 13.86 -5.61
CA THR A 76 -0.52 12.75 -4.66
C THR A 76 -0.95 11.39 -5.21
N TRP A 77 -1.52 11.34 -6.41
CA TRP A 77 -2.13 10.13 -6.96
C TRP A 77 -1.51 9.72 -8.29
N LEU A 78 -1.22 8.44 -8.41
CA LEU A 78 -0.72 7.79 -9.60
C LEU A 78 -1.78 6.81 -10.11
N GLU A 79 -2.22 6.99 -11.36
CA GLU A 79 -3.10 6.04 -12.03
C GLU A 79 -2.28 5.07 -12.86
N VAL A 80 -2.40 3.78 -12.55
CA VAL A 80 -1.68 2.70 -13.26
C VAL A 80 -2.71 1.74 -13.86
N GLU A 81 -2.61 1.49 -15.17
CA GLU A 81 -3.33 0.42 -15.83
C GLU A 81 -2.60 -0.90 -15.59
N VAL A 82 -3.19 -1.76 -14.77
CA VAL A 82 -2.69 -3.10 -14.46
C VAL A 82 -3.46 -4.11 -15.28
N VAL A 83 -2.74 -4.97 -16.00
CA VAL A 83 -3.33 -6.09 -16.72
C VAL A 83 -3.32 -7.31 -15.81
N LYS A 84 -4.49 -7.67 -15.27
CA LYS A 84 -4.65 -8.88 -14.45
C LYS A 84 -5.42 -9.93 -15.23
N LYS A 85 -4.76 -11.05 -15.53
CA LYS A 85 -5.28 -12.17 -16.33
C LYS A 85 -5.69 -11.73 -17.74
N LYS A 86 -6.91 -11.21 -17.91
CA LYS A 86 -7.50 -10.78 -19.19
C LYS A 86 -8.31 -9.48 -19.08
N SER A 87 -8.35 -8.84 -17.91
CA SER A 87 -9.02 -7.55 -17.72
C SER A 87 -8.00 -6.46 -17.41
N LYS A 88 -8.24 -5.29 -18.00
CA LYS A 88 -7.58 -4.05 -17.63
C LYS A 88 -8.26 -3.50 -16.39
N GLN A 89 -7.48 -3.24 -15.35
CA GLN A 89 -7.94 -2.58 -14.13
C GLN A 89 -7.11 -1.32 -13.92
N ILE A 90 -7.76 -0.25 -13.48
CA ILE A 90 -7.07 0.98 -13.10
C ILE A 90 -6.84 0.91 -11.59
N GLU A 91 -5.59 0.97 -11.18
CA GLU A 91 -5.21 1.09 -9.77
C GLU A 91 -4.77 2.53 -9.48
N LEU A 92 -5.33 3.09 -8.40
CA LEU A 92 -4.98 4.39 -7.85
C LEU A 92 -3.99 4.19 -6.72
N ILE A 93 -2.76 4.67 -6.89
CA ILE A 93 -1.69 4.52 -5.91
C ILE A 93 -1.32 5.89 -5.38
N ASN A 94 -1.37 6.05 -4.07
CA ASN A 94 -0.94 7.29 -3.43
C ASN A 94 0.60 7.33 -3.35
N LEU A 95 1.19 8.34 -3.97
CA LEU A 95 2.63 8.58 -4.08
C LEU A 95 3.32 8.74 -2.73
N GLU A 96 2.60 9.18 -1.69
CA GLU A 96 3.12 9.29 -0.33
C GLU A 96 3.40 7.93 0.30
N TYR A 97 2.74 6.86 -0.15
CA TYR A 97 2.94 5.50 0.37
C TYR A 97 3.83 4.64 -0.52
N VAL A 98 4.26 5.17 -1.67
CA VAL A 98 5.18 4.47 -2.57
C VAL A 98 6.58 4.45 -1.96
N GLU A 99 7.18 3.26 -1.92
CA GLU A 99 8.56 3.07 -1.47
C GLU A 99 9.54 3.13 -2.65
N LYS A 100 9.13 2.58 -3.80
CA LYS A 100 9.95 2.54 -5.01
C LYS A 100 9.07 2.54 -6.25
N ILE A 101 9.48 3.31 -7.26
CA ILE A 101 8.97 3.21 -8.64
C ILE A 101 10.14 2.83 -9.53
N SER A 102 9.97 1.81 -10.36
CA SER A 102 10.92 1.47 -11.43
C SER A 102 10.21 1.54 -12.76
N ILE A 103 10.81 2.22 -13.73
CA ILE A 103 10.23 2.44 -15.05
C ILE A 103 10.90 1.44 -16.00
N GLY A 104 10.09 0.66 -16.70
CA GLY A 104 10.57 -0.25 -17.74
C GLY A 104 10.99 0.55 -18.98
N GLU A 105 12.05 0.10 -19.64
CA GLU A 105 12.48 0.61 -20.94
C GLU A 105 11.46 0.31 -22.04
#